data_AF-A0A7S3FP69-F1
#
_entry.id   AF-A0A7S3FP69-F1
#
_cell.length_a   1.000
_cell.length_b   1.000
_cell.length_c   1.000
_cell.angle_alpha   90.00
_cell.angle_beta   90.00
_cell.angle_gamma   90.00
#
_symmetry.space_group_name_H-M   'P 1'
#
loop_
_entity.id
_entity.type
_entity.pdbx_description
1 polymer ?
#
loop_
_entity_poly.entity_id
_entity_poly.type
_entity_poly.pdbx_seq_one_letter_code
_entity_poly.pdbx_strand_id
1 'polypeptide(L)'
;AGVAARHQSTASLATVGRSSISRASVLVPRAASYDQEQFIAESKEMRLKHLEEQAMYALKISCENFDHAVFPNAMIAGDVVITHLLSRLGYLKDGKCKVMVVDTFHLFPETMEFLKEMEDFYDFKAEVFCAESIPVGDKAAYDAKYGADLWKEDIEQYDKVCKVEPFQRGLKTLETNCMINGRTRWQGFERAWIDLFENAPIGGGLAKCNPLAYWTLEDCFDYIAKYEIPHHPLHAEGYPSIGDAKDTIPIPEDGSVTFKNFEFQGDKAQWLDYASERKGRFVGLTKKDGSAKTECGIHVEGAERTFDRDLWEADKGSAVKQLDDEAAVESFVANGPAVLAVYAPWCQFCQAMEEEYEKLAKELDIPVAKFRGDEQRDFVQANLNTESFPTVNIVTASGDVVKYDSEARSVSDFTAFVEQTVGAKTT
;
A
#
# COMPACT_ATOMS: atom_id res chain seq x y z
N ALA A 1 50.53 -67.57 49.13
CA ALA A 1 51.40 -68.66 48.65
C ALA A 1 51.55 -68.46 47.15
N GLY A 2 52.66 -68.03 46.57
CA GLY A 2 54.07 -68.28 46.86
C GLY A 2 54.62 -69.12 45.70
N VAL A 3 55.85 -68.80 45.25
CA VAL A 3 56.69 -69.46 44.21
C VAL A 3 56.64 -68.75 42.83
N ALA A 4 57.74 -68.41 42.14
CA ALA A 4 59.16 -68.27 42.48
C ALA A 4 59.88 -67.53 41.33
N ALA A 5 61.01 -66.93 41.67
CA ALA A 5 61.96 -66.25 40.80
C ALA A 5 62.65 -67.19 39.79
N ARG A 6 63.20 -66.62 38.69
CA ARG A 6 64.63 -66.77 38.35
C ARG A 6 65.11 -65.87 37.21
N HIS A 7 66.39 -65.60 37.32
CA HIS A 7 67.27 -64.67 36.62
C HIS A 7 67.80 -65.18 35.27
N GLN A 8 68.23 -64.18 34.46
CA GLN A 8 69.40 -64.13 33.56
C GLN A 8 69.47 -65.05 32.33
N SER A 9 69.63 -64.46 31.14
CA SER A 9 70.94 -64.38 30.48
C SER A 9 70.88 -63.57 29.18
N THR A 10 72.02 -62.95 28.91
CA THR A 10 72.39 -61.93 27.92
C THR A 10 72.53 -62.43 26.49
N ALA A 11 72.20 -61.58 25.51
CA ALA A 11 72.93 -61.54 24.25
C ALA A 11 73.02 -60.09 23.75
N SER A 12 74.26 -59.62 23.72
CA SER A 12 74.78 -58.36 23.20
C SER A 12 74.39 -58.12 21.75
N LEU A 13 74.14 -56.86 21.38
CA LEU A 13 74.87 -56.23 20.28
C LEU A 13 74.74 -54.70 20.31
N ALA A 14 75.86 -54.08 20.01
CA ALA A 14 76.23 -52.73 20.34
C ALA A 14 75.49 -51.65 19.53
N THR A 15 75.27 -50.55 20.24
CA THR A 15 75.16 -49.15 19.82
C THR A 15 75.53 -48.80 18.37
N VAL A 16 74.56 -48.24 17.64
CA VAL A 16 74.79 -47.23 16.59
C VAL A 16 73.88 -46.03 16.92
N GLY A 17 74.47 -44.83 16.86
CA GLY A 17 74.07 -43.64 17.62
C GLY A 17 72.66 -43.11 17.40
N ARG A 18 72.02 -42.68 18.50
CA ARG A 18 70.83 -41.83 18.46
C ARG A 18 71.25 -40.38 18.24
N SER A 19 70.94 -39.83 17.07
CA SER A 19 70.89 -38.40 16.87
C SER A 19 69.85 -37.79 17.82
N SER A 20 70.23 -36.74 18.55
CA SER A 20 69.34 -35.97 19.40
C SER A 20 68.35 -35.18 18.54
N ILE A 21 67.17 -35.74 18.28
CA ILE A 21 66.05 -34.97 17.75
C ILE A 21 65.39 -34.28 18.96
N SER A 22 65.77 -33.02 19.15
CA SER A 22 65.01 -32.03 19.91
C SER A 22 63.53 -32.15 19.51
N ARG A 23 62.65 -32.45 20.47
CA ARG A 23 61.20 -32.25 20.30
C ARG A 23 60.97 -30.76 20.09
N ALA A 24 60.94 -30.33 18.83
CA ALA A 24 60.31 -29.07 18.48
C ALA A 24 58.88 -29.15 18.99
N SER A 25 58.53 -28.28 19.94
CA SER A 25 57.14 -28.09 20.32
C SER A 25 56.41 -27.65 19.07
N VAL A 26 55.59 -28.53 18.51
CA VAL A 26 54.58 -28.14 17.53
C VAL A 26 53.69 -27.16 18.28
N LEU A 27 53.86 -25.87 18.00
CA LEU A 27 52.88 -24.85 18.33
C LEU A 27 51.62 -25.24 17.55
N VAL A 28 50.75 -26.00 18.20
CA VAL A 28 49.38 -26.19 17.74
C VAL A 28 48.80 -24.79 17.66
N PRO A 29 48.34 -24.33 16.48
CA PRO A 29 47.67 -23.04 16.38
C PRO A 29 46.55 -23.07 17.41
N ARG A 30 46.59 -22.15 18.36
CA ARG A 30 45.50 -21.95 19.31
C ARG A 30 44.26 -21.77 18.44
N ALA A 31 43.27 -22.66 18.55
CA ALA A 31 42.02 -22.52 17.82
C ALA A 31 41.53 -21.09 18.00
N ALA A 32 41.19 -20.39 16.90
CA ALA A 32 40.63 -19.04 16.98
C ALA A 32 39.52 -19.06 18.03
N SER A 33 39.59 -18.17 19.02
CA SER A 33 38.59 -18.12 20.09
C SER A 33 37.21 -17.88 19.47
N TYR A 34 36.19 -18.57 19.97
CA TYR A 34 34.81 -18.34 19.57
C TYR A 34 34.42 -16.92 19.97
N ASP A 35 34.38 -16.01 19.00
CA ASP A 35 34.01 -14.61 19.18
C ASP A 35 32.52 -14.44 18.83
N GLN A 36 31.68 -14.61 19.85
CA GLN A 36 30.24 -14.55 19.70
C GLN A 36 29.77 -13.17 19.17
N GLU A 37 30.38 -12.09 19.63
CA GLU A 37 29.98 -10.73 19.25
C GLU A 37 30.30 -10.45 17.79
N GLN A 38 31.50 -10.86 17.34
CA GLN A 38 31.88 -10.79 15.93
C GLN A 38 30.91 -11.58 15.05
N PHE A 39 30.59 -12.83 15.41
CA PHE A 39 29.69 -13.66 14.60
C PHE A 39 28.26 -13.11 14.53
N ILE A 40 27.77 -12.50 15.61
CA ILE A 40 26.47 -11.81 15.61
C ILE A 40 26.50 -10.60 14.67
N ALA A 41 27.55 -9.77 14.74
CA ALA A 41 27.71 -8.60 13.89
C ALA A 41 27.79 -8.98 12.40
N GLU A 42 28.62 -9.97 12.05
CA GLU A 42 28.73 -10.49 10.68
C GLU A 42 27.37 -11.04 10.18
N SER A 43 26.64 -11.76 11.04
CA SER A 43 25.30 -12.27 10.69
C SER A 43 24.28 -11.17 10.45
N LYS A 44 24.30 -10.10 11.27
CA LYS A 44 23.42 -8.93 11.09
C LYS A 44 23.77 -8.19 9.81
N GLU A 45 25.05 -8.01 9.49
CA GLU A 45 25.49 -7.38 8.25
C GLU A 45 25.02 -8.17 7.02
N MET A 46 25.18 -9.50 7.03
CA MET A 46 24.69 -10.37 5.96
C MET A 46 23.18 -10.27 5.77
N ARG A 47 22.42 -10.26 6.86
CA ARG A 47 20.96 -10.08 6.83
C ARG A 47 20.58 -8.73 6.19
N LEU A 48 21.15 -7.63 6.69
CA LEU A 48 20.80 -6.29 6.23
C LEU A 48 21.17 -6.10 4.76
N LYS A 49 22.31 -6.63 4.32
CA LYS A 49 22.71 -6.63 2.91
C LYS A 49 21.69 -7.36 2.03
N HIS A 50 21.25 -8.55 2.43
CA HIS A 50 20.25 -9.31 1.67
C HIS A 50 18.91 -8.54 1.58
N LEU A 51 18.46 -7.97 2.69
CA LEU A 51 17.23 -7.18 2.75
C LEU A 51 17.31 -5.92 1.86
N GLU A 52 18.46 -5.23 1.86
CA GLU A 52 18.73 -4.09 0.97
C GLU A 52 18.67 -4.49 -0.51
N GLU A 53 19.34 -5.58 -0.89
CA GLU A 53 19.33 -6.10 -2.26
C GLU A 53 17.91 -6.47 -2.72
N GLN A 54 17.13 -7.11 -1.84
CA GLN A 54 15.76 -7.49 -2.13
C GLN A 54 14.81 -6.29 -2.27
N ALA A 55 14.94 -5.29 -1.39
CA ALA A 55 14.16 -4.06 -1.46
C ALA A 55 14.50 -3.25 -2.73
N MET A 56 15.79 -3.11 -3.06
CA MET A 56 16.23 -2.47 -4.30
C MET A 56 15.73 -3.21 -5.55
N TYR A 57 15.73 -4.54 -5.53
CA TYR A 57 15.14 -5.34 -6.60
C TYR A 57 13.65 -5.01 -6.78
N ALA A 58 12.86 -4.99 -5.70
CA ALA A 58 11.44 -4.66 -5.77
C ALA A 58 11.19 -3.27 -6.34
N LEU A 59 11.92 -2.26 -5.85
CA LEU A 59 11.81 -0.88 -6.33
C LEU A 59 12.19 -0.73 -7.81
N LYS A 60 13.25 -1.43 -8.27
CA LYS A 60 13.62 -1.44 -9.70
C LYS A 60 12.53 -2.04 -10.56
N ILE A 61 12.03 -3.22 -10.22
CA ILE A 61 10.96 -3.86 -10.98
C ILE A 61 9.75 -2.94 -11.06
N SER A 62 9.36 -2.30 -9.96
CA SER A 62 8.23 -1.37 -9.95
C SER A 62 8.48 -0.11 -10.78
N CYS A 63 9.61 0.58 -10.61
CA CYS A 63 9.86 1.84 -11.32
C CYS A 63 10.30 1.66 -12.79
N GLU A 64 10.75 0.47 -13.19
CA GLU A 64 11.17 0.19 -14.57
C GLU A 64 10.07 -0.44 -15.42
N ASN A 65 9.07 -1.12 -14.81
CA ASN A 65 7.96 -1.74 -15.54
C ASN A 65 6.66 -0.93 -15.49
N PHE A 66 6.61 0.15 -14.70
CA PHE A 66 5.45 1.00 -14.57
C PHE A 66 5.85 2.47 -14.75
N ASP A 67 5.13 3.18 -15.63
CA ASP A 67 5.47 4.56 -16.00
C ASP A 67 5.13 5.60 -14.92
N HIS A 68 4.25 5.26 -13.97
CA HIS A 68 3.73 6.16 -12.94
C HIS A 68 3.78 5.50 -11.56
N ALA A 69 4.99 5.17 -11.12
CA ALA A 69 5.21 4.69 -9.76
C ALA A 69 5.06 5.85 -8.76
N VAL A 70 4.19 5.67 -7.77
CA VAL A 70 3.98 6.66 -6.70
C VAL A 70 4.23 6.02 -5.35
N PHE A 71 4.93 6.73 -4.49
CA PHE A 71 5.21 6.36 -3.11
C PHE A 71 4.48 7.31 -2.15
N PRO A 72 3.30 6.92 -1.63
CA PRO A 72 2.67 7.59 -0.51
C PRO A 72 3.55 7.46 0.72
N ASN A 73 3.94 8.58 1.30
CA ASN A 73 4.95 8.67 2.35
C ASN A 73 4.34 9.36 3.58
N ALA A 74 4.48 8.72 4.75
CA ALA A 74 4.06 9.23 6.05
C ALA A 74 5.26 9.58 6.97
N MET A 75 6.47 9.56 6.43
CA MET A 75 7.74 9.91 7.09
C MET A 75 8.08 9.08 8.33
N ILE A 76 7.51 7.88 8.47
CA ILE A 76 7.87 6.91 9.50
C ILE A 76 9.16 6.16 9.13
N ALA A 77 9.75 5.40 10.06
CA ALA A 77 11.03 4.72 9.89
C ALA A 77 11.15 3.88 8.60
N GLY A 78 10.13 3.08 8.27
CA GLY A 78 10.13 2.32 7.00
C GLY A 78 10.09 3.23 5.77
N ASP A 79 9.34 4.32 5.84
CA ASP A 79 9.18 5.23 4.70
C ASP A 79 10.47 6.02 4.41
N VAL A 80 11.21 6.44 5.44
CA VAL A 80 12.51 7.12 5.23
C VAL A 80 13.55 6.18 4.62
N VAL A 81 13.52 4.88 4.96
CA VAL A 81 14.36 3.85 4.31
C VAL A 81 14.00 3.73 2.84
N ILE A 82 12.71 3.67 2.49
CA ILE A 82 12.27 3.60 1.09
C ILE A 82 12.69 4.85 0.32
N THR A 83 12.56 6.06 0.89
CA THR A 83 13.03 7.30 0.27
C THR A 83 14.53 7.23 -0.02
N HIS A 84 15.35 6.79 0.94
CA HIS A 84 16.79 6.65 0.74
C HIS A 84 17.12 5.66 -0.37
N LEU A 85 16.44 4.50 -0.41
CA LEU A 85 16.63 3.50 -1.47
C LEU A 85 16.25 4.04 -2.85
N LEU A 86 15.11 4.72 -2.97
CA LEU A 86 14.68 5.37 -4.22
C LEU A 86 15.68 6.44 -4.68
N SER A 87 16.19 7.25 -3.75
CA SER A 87 17.22 8.26 -4.06
C SER A 87 18.51 7.61 -4.57
N ARG A 88 19.00 6.54 -3.91
CA ARG A 88 20.19 5.79 -4.34
C ARG A 88 20.03 5.11 -5.70
N LEU A 89 18.81 4.77 -6.09
CA LEU A 89 18.49 4.25 -7.42
C LEU A 89 18.35 5.36 -8.48
N GLY A 90 18.32 6.62 -8.06
CA GLY A 90 18.12 7.78 -8.93
C GLY A 90 16.66 8.11 -9.23
N TYR A 91 15.70 7.34 -8.71
CA TYR A 91 14.29 7.38 -9.10
C TYR A 91 13.51 8.59 -8.58
N LEU A 92 14.01 9.24 -7.52
CA LEU A 92 13.46 10.52 -7.09
C LEU A 92 13.91 11.65 -8.02
N LYS A 93 15.19 11.64 -8.41
CA LYS A 93 15.83 12.70 -9.18
C LYS A 93 15.41 12.70 -10.65
N ASP A 94 15.27 11.52 -11.25
CA ASP A 94 14.83 11.39 -12.64
C ASP A 94 13.30 11.46 -12.79
N GLY A 95 12.57 11.50 -11.67
CA GLY A 95 11.11 11.58 -11.63
C GLY A 95 10.39 10.26 -11.93
N LYS A 96 11.09 9.12 -12.02
CA LYS A 96 10.46 7.80 -12.21
C LYS A 96 9.56 7.39 -11.05
N CYS A 97 9.85 7.85 -9.84
CA CYS A 97 8.99 7.67 -8.69
C CYS A 97 8.63 9.03 -8.10
N LYS A 98 7.33 9.34 -8.03
CA LYS A 98 6.83 10.51 -7.31
C LYS A 98 6.56 10.18 -5.85
N VAL A 99 6.91 11.10 -4.96
CA VAL A 99 6.55 11.02 -3.53
C VAL A 99 5.24 11.77 -3.33
N MET A 100 4.25 11.13 -2.71
CA MET A 100 2.95 11.71 -2.39
C MET A 100 2.79 11.80 -0.88
N VAL A 101 2.31 12.94 -0.38
CA VAL A 101 2.02 13.13 1.05
C VAL A 101 0.58 13.56 1.23
N VAL A 102 -0.07 13.03 2.27
CA VAL A 102 -1.41 13.47 2.67
C VAL A 102 -1.32 14.32 3.93
N ASP A 103 -1.52 15.63 3.79
CA ASP A 103 -1.66 16.56 4.91
C ASP A 103 -3.10 16.48 5.44
N THR A 104 -3.24 15.87 6.61
CA THR A 104 -4.53 15.69 7.30
C THR A 104 -4.96 16.95 8.07
N PHE A 105 -4.10 17.97 8.11
CA PHE A 105 -4.14 19.13 9.00
C PHE A 105 -4.07 18.82 10.50
N HIS A 106 -3.84 17.56 10.87
CA HIS A 106 -3.76 17.08 12.25
C HIS A 106 -2.48 16.28 12.52
N LEU A 107 -1.52 16.28 11.59
CA LEU A 107 -0.18 15.75 11.80
C LEU A 107 0.53 16.53 12.91
N PHE A 108 1.60 15.96 13.45
CA PHE A 108 2.53 16.74 14.28
C PHE A 108 3.16 17.86 13.44
N PRO A 109 3.37 19.07 13.99
CA PRO A 109 4.09 20.14 13.29
C PRO A 109 5.44 19.67 12.74
N GLU A 110 6.16 18.85 13.51
CA GLU A 110 7.44 18.26 13.16
C GLU A 110 7.38 17.41 11.88
N THR A 111 6.23 16.84 11.53
CA THR A 111 6.10 15.97 10.33
C THR A 111 6.27 16.76 9.04
N MET A 112 5.62 17.93 8.93
CA MET A 112 5.74 18.77 7.73
C MET A 112 7.07 19.53 7.68
N GLU A 113 7.65 19.85 8.83
CA GLU A 113 9.01 20.38 8.91
C GLU A 113 10.04 19.34 8.44
N PHE A 114 9.89 18.10 8.88
CA PHE A 114 10.76 16.99 8.49
C PHE A 114 10.59 16.60 7.01
N LEU A 115 9.39 16.69 6.45
CA LEU A 115 9.19 16.54 4.99
C LEU A 115 10.09 17.50 4.21
N LYS A 116 10.14 18.77 4.63
CA LYS A 116 10.98 19.78 3.98
C LYS A 116 12.47 19.45 4.09
N GLU A 117 12.92 18.97 5.26
CA GLU A 117 14.29 18.48 5.43
C GLU A 117 14.60 17.33 4.47
N MET A 118 13.69 16.36 4.31
CA MET A 118 13.86 15.26 3.37
C MET A 118 13.90 15.74 1.90
N GLU A 119 13.02 16.68 1.52
CA GLU A 119 13.01 17.29 0.18
C GLU A 119 14.37 17.95 -0.12
N ASP A 120 14.89 18.73 0.83
CA ASP A 120 16.19 19.42 0.70
C ASP A 120 17.36 18.42 0.68
N PHE A 121 17.33 17.36 1.50
CA PHE A 121 18.41 16.37 1.59
C PHE A 121 18.51 15.49 0.35
N TYR A 122 17.38 15.09 -0.22
CA TYR A 122 17.32 14.15 -1.35
C TYR A 122 17.10 14.82 -2.71
N ASP A 123 16.92 16.14 -2.76
CA ASP A 123 16.67 16.94 -3.96
C ASP A 123 15.43 16.45 -4.74
N PHE A 124 14.28 16.38 -4.04
CA PHE A 124 12.97 16.08 -4.65
C PHE A 124 11.89 17.01 -4.11
N LYS A 125 10.73 17.02 -4.78
CA LYS A 125 9.53 17.72 -4.30
C LYS A 125 8.38 16.73 -4.15
N ALA A 126 7.76 16.70 -2.99
CA ALA A 126 6.58 15.90 -2.73
C ALA A 126 5.31 16.55 -3.32
N GLU A 127 4.43 15.70 -3.84
CA GLU A 127 3.08 16.07 -4.27
C GLU A 127 2.16 15.98 -3.05
N VAL A 128 1.79 17.12 -2.47
CA VAL A 128 1.03 17.18 -1.21
C VAL A 128 -0.46 17.35 -1.49
N PHE A 129 -1.27 16.44 -0.96
CA PHE A 129 -2.73 16.47 -1.04
C PHE A 129 -3.33 16.64 0.35
N CYS A 130 -4.43 17.37 0.45
CA CYS A 130 -5.19 17.59 1.67
C CYS A 130 -6.69 17.66 1.32
N ALA A 131 -7.56 17.90 2.30
CA ALA A 131 -9.01 17.95 2.07
C ALA A 131 -9.39 18.89 0.91
N GLU A 132 -10.33 18.43 0.06
CA GLU A 132 -10.69 19.13 -1.17
C GLU A 132 -11.08 20.60 -0.95
N SER A 133 -10.54 21.47 -1.81
CA SER A 133 -10.74 22.93 -1.80
C SER A 133 -10.18 23.66 -0.57
N ILE A 134 -9.34 23.02 0.24
CA ILE A 134 -8.59 23.68 1.31
C ILE A 134 -7.12 23.84 0.86
N PRO A 135 -6.48 25.00 1.07
CA PRO A 135 -5.04 25.14 0.84
C PRO A 135 -4.23 24.25 1.79
N VAL A 136 -3.17 23.61 1.27
CA VAL A 136 -2.23 22.81 2.08
C VAL A 136 -1.69 23.64 3.25
N GLY A 137 -1.64 23.06 4.45
CA GLY A 137 -1.22 23.74 5.67
C GLY A 137 -2.23 24.74 6.28
N ASP A 138 -3.38 25.00 5.64
CA ASP A 138 -4.38 25.95 6.15
C ASP A 138 -5.41 25.26 7.06
N LYS A 139 -4.99 24.92 8.28
CA LYS A 139 -5.85 24.35 9.31
C LYS A 139 -7.05 25.26 9.66
N ALA A 140 -6.90 26.58 9.57
CA ALA A 140 -7.98 27.51 9.88
C ALA A 140 -9.11 27.43 8.83
N ALA A 141 -8.76 27.31 7.55
CA ALA A 141 -9.74 27.08 6.49
C ALA A 141 -10.42 25.70 6.61
N TYR A 142 -9.68 24.67 7.01
CA TYR A 142 -10.26 23.37 7.35
C TYR A 142 -11.29 23.51 8.50
N ASP A 143 -10.90 24.14 9.60
CA ASP A 143 -11.74 24.30 10.79
C ASP A 143 -13.02 25.09 10.48
N ALA A 144 -12.93 26.10 9.61
CA ALA A 144 -14.07 26.87 9.17
C ALA A 144 -15.07 26.07 8.32
N LYS A 145 -14.60 25.09 7.53
CA LYS A 145 -15.43 24.26 6.64
C LYS A 145 -16.01 23.03 7.35
N TYR A 146 -15.21 22.37 8.17
CA TYR A 146 -15.52 21.05 8.71
C TYR A 146 -15.68 21.01 10.23
N GLY A 147 -15.27 22.07 10.94
CA GLY A 147 -15.22 22.11 12.41
C GLY A 147 -13.91 21.54 12.97
N ALA A 148 -13.41 22.16 14.04
CA ALA A 148 -12.11 21.82 14.63
C ALA A 148 -12.06 20.44 15.31
N ASP A 149 -13.22 19.89 15.68
CA ASP A 149 -13.37 18.65 16.43
C ASP A 149 -14.05 17.54 15.60
N LEU A 150 -14.08 17.65 14.26
CA LEU A 150 -14.74 16.64 13.38
C LEU A 150 -14.29 15.20 13.69
N TRP A 151 -13.02 15.00 14.02
CA TRP A 151 -12.48 13.69 14.38
C TRP A 151 -13.06 13.09 15.67
N LYS A 152 -13.58 13.91 16.59
CA LYS A 152 -14.33 13.47 17.79
C LYS A 152 -15.79 13.24 17.45
N GLU A 153 -16.36 14.09 16.59
CA GLU A 153 -17.78 14.12 16.27
C GLU A 153 -18.19 13.00 15.30
N ASP A 154 -17.41 12.82 14.23
CA ASP A 154 -17.59 11.75 13.24
C ASP A 154 -16.23 11.35 12.64
N ILE A 155 -15.62 10.32 13.25
CA ILE A 155 -14.30 9.81 12.81
C ILE A 155 -14.32 9.26 11.38
N GLU A 156 -15.44 8.73 10.90
CA GLU A 156 -15.56 8.20 9.53
C GLU A 156 -15.56 9.33 8.52
N GLN A 157 -16.31 10.41 8.81
CA GLN A 157 -16.30 11.60 7.98
C GLN A 157 -14.93 12.29 8.00
N TYR A 158 -14.28 12.35 9.17
CA TYR A 158 -12.90 12.83 9.29
C TYR A 158 -11.95 12.02 8.40
N ASP A 159 -11.96 10.69 8.50
CA ASP A 159 -11.11 9.82 7.69
C ASP A 159 -11.40 10.01 6.20
N LYS A 160 -12.68 10.10 5.83
CA LYS A 160 -13.09 10.32 4.45
C LYS A 160 -12.46 11.59 3.88
N VAL A 161 -12.62 12.73 4.55
CA VAL A 161 -12.21 14.03 3.99
C VAL A 161 -10.73 14.36 4.19
N CYS A 162 -10.10 13.84 5.26
CA CYS A 162 -8.71 14.18 5.58
C CYS A 162 -7.70 13.13 5.11
N LYS A 163 -8.13 11.90 4.86
CA LYS A 163 -7.22 10.78 4.56
C LYS A 163 -7.56 10.09 3.25
N VAL A 164 -8.78 9.56 3.15
CA VAL A 164 -9.17 8.69 2.03
C VAL A 164 -9.33 9.47 0.74
N GLU A 165 -10.14 10.54 0.75
CA GLU A 165 -10.37 11.35 -0.45
C GLU A 165 -9.08 11.98 -0.99
N PRO A 166 -8.25 12.67 -0.16
CA PRO A 166 -7.02 13.27 -0.67
C PRO A 166 -6.02 12.24 -1.20
N PHE A 167 -5.95 11.07 -0.57
CA PHE A 167 -5.12 9.96 -1.04
C PHE A 167 -5.58 9.45 -2.41
N GLN A 168 -6.87 9.16 -2.56
CA GLN A 168 -7.44 8.67 -3.82
C GLN A 168 -7.32 9.70 -4.94
N ARG A 169 -7.60 10.97 -4.65
CA ARG A 169 -7.41 12.07 -5.59
C ARG A 169 -5.94 12.23 -5.96
N GLY A 170 -5.03 12.08 -5.01
CA GLY A 170 -3.60 12.12 -5.27
C GLY A 170 -3.14 11.02 -6.22
N LEU A 171 -3.49 9.77 -5.94
CA LEU A 171 -3.17 8.63 -6.80
C LEU A 171 -3.68 8.85 -8.24
N LYS A 172 -4.90 9.36 -8.37
CA LYS A 172 -5.53 9.68 -9.66
C LYS A 172 -4.85 10.85 -10.39
N THR A 173 -4.58 11.94 -9.68
CA THR A 173 -3.94 13.14 -10.24
C THR A 173 -2.54 12.82 -10.76
N LEU A 174 -1.87 11.86 -10.12
CA LEU A 174 -0.54 11.39 -10.50
C LEU A 174 -0.57 10.21 -11.50
N GLU A 175 -1.76 9.82 -11.98
CA GLU A 175 -1.97 8.72 -12.94
C GLU A 175 -1.31 7.41 -12.48
N THR A 176 -1.33 7.16 -11.17
CA THR A 176 -0.58 6.06 -10.55
C THR A 176 -0.98 4.73 -11.18
N ASN A 177 0.01 3.92 -11.56
CA ASN A 177 -0.19 2.54 -12.01
C ASN A 177 0.61 1.52 -11.17
N CYS A 178 1.53 1.98 -10.32
CA CYS A 178 2.16 1.19 -9.27
C CYS A 178 2.31 1.99 -7.97
N MET A 179 1.78 1.47 -6.87
CA MET A 179 1.87 2.08 -5.54
C MET A 179 2.95 1.40 -4.70
N ILE A 180 4.07 2.10 -4.50
CA ILE A 180 5.09 1.71 -3.52
C ILE A 180 4.59 2.11 -2.14
N ASN A 181 4.77 1.27 -1.10
CA ASN A 181 4.29 1.59 0.25
C ASN A 181 5.14 0.94 1.35
N GLY A 182 5.09 1.52 2.57
CA GLY A 182 5.84 1.07 3.73
C GLY A 182 5.23 -0.08 4.54
N ARG A 183 4.29 -0.86 3.98
CA ARG A 183 3.72 -2.02 4.71
C ARG A 183 4.78 -3.11 4.89
N THR A 184 4.85 -3.67 6.08
CA THR A 184 5.73 -4.80 6.42
C THR A 184 4.93 -5.92 7.06
N ARG A 185 5.40 -7.16 6.94
CA ARG A 185 4.82 -8.29 7.69
C ARG A 185 4.99 -8.11 9.18
N TRP A 186 6.04 -7.39 9.61
CA TRP A 186 6.33 -7.09 11.01
C TRP A 186 5.22 -6.31 11.72
N GLN A 187 4.42 -5.55 10.97
CA GLN A 187 3.26 -4.82 11.49
C GLN A 187 2.07 -5.72 11.85
N GLY A 188 2.13 -7.02 11.51
CA GLY A 188 1.18 -8.04 11.95
C GLY A 188 -0.19 -8.01 11.29
N PHE A 189 -1.12 -8.77 11.88
CA PHE A 189 -2.54 -8.82 11.50
C PHE A 189 -2.74 -9.10 10.00
N GLU A 190 -3.52 -8.25 9.31
CA GLU A 190 -3.76 -8.32 7.86
C GLU A 190 -2.48 -8.25 7.02
N ARG A 191 -1.40 -7.65 7.56
CA ARG A 191 -0.11 -7.49 6.87
C ARG A 191 0.81 -8.70 7.03
N ALA A 192 0.50 -9.64 7.92
CA ALA A 192 1.39 -10.74 8.31
C ALA A 192 1.85 -11.64 7.14
N TRP A 193 1.12 -11.63 6.02
CA TRP A 193 1.31 -12.49 4.87
C TRP A 193 1.54 -11.75 3.55
N ILE A 194 1.73 -10.42 3.58
CA ILE A 194 2.05 -9.67 2.35
C ILE A 194 3.41 -10.11 1.77
N ASP A 195 3.53 -10.00 0.46
CA ASP A 195 4.75 -10.22 -0.31
C ASP A 195 5.28 -8.91 -0.91
N LEU A 196 6.41 -8.94 -1.61
CA LEU A 196 7.00 -7.74 -2.22
C LEU A 196 6.10 -7.10 -3.28
N PHE A 197 5.32 -7.91 -3.99
CA PHE A 197 4.45 -7.46 -5.09
C PHE A 197 3.03 -7.97 -4.89
N GLU A 198 2.07 -7.09 -5.08
CA GLU A 198 0.66 -7.44 -5.21
C GLU A 198 0.18 -6.97 -6.58
N ASN A 199 -0.40 -7.88 -7.36
CA ASN A 199 -0.97 -7.52 -8.66
C ASN A 199 -2.18 -6.60 -8.46
N ALA A 200 -2.44 -5.76 -9.48
CA ALA A 200 -3.71 -5.05 -9.55
C ALA A 200 -4.87 -6.08 -9.45
N PRO A 201 -5.87 -5.84 -8.59
CA PRO A 201 -7.03 -6.72 -8.48
C PRO A 201 -7.75 -6.88 -9.83
N ILE A 202 -8.37 -8.05 -10.03
CA ILE A 202 -9.27 -8.27 -11.15
C ILE A 202 -10.49 -7.36 -10.94
N GLY A 203 -10.68 -6.37 -11.80
CA GLY A 203 -11.74 -5.36 -11.65
C GLY A 203 -11.26 -3.99 -11.19
N GLY A 204 -10.01 -3.63 -11.47
CA GLY A 204 -9.47 -2.30 -11.20
C GLY A 204 -8.70 -2.22 -9.88
N GLY A 205 -7.82 -1.23 -9.78
CA GLY A 205 -6.89 -1.02 -8.67
C GLY A 205 -5.44 -0.94 -9.13
N LEU A 206 -4.53 -0.68 -8.18
CA LEU A 206 -3.11 -0.46 -8.44
C LEU A 206 -2.31 -1.74 -8.20
N ALA A 207 -1.29 -1.98 -9.04
CA ALA A 207 -0.21 -2.86 -8.63
C ALA A 207 0.45 -2.24 -7.38
N LYS A 208 0.81 -3.05 -6.38
CA LYS A 208 1.45 -2.56 -5.16
C LYS A 208 2.83 -3.18 -5.00
N CYS A 209 3.76 -2.36 -4.51
CA CYS A 209 5.11 -2.78 -4.14
C CYS A 209 5.33 -2.51 -2.65
N ASN A 210 5.61 -3.57 -1.89
CA ASN A 210 5.94 -3.51 -0.47
C ASN A 210 7.45 -3.84 -0.34
N PRO A 211 8.38 -2.93 -0.69
CA PRO A 211 9.81 -3.25 -0.78
C PRO A 211 10.41 -3.71 0.55
N LEU A 212 9.76 -3.36 1.67
CA LEU A 212 10.15 -3.73 3.02
C LEU A 212 9.31 -4.87 3.61
N ALA A 213 8.57 -5.65 2.80
CA ALA A 213 7.65 -6.69 3.28
C ALA A 213 8.26 -7.62 4.34
N TYR A 214 9.53 -8.03 4.16
CA TYR A 214 10.23 -8.96 5.05
C TYR A 214 11.17 -8.29 6.07
N TRP A 215 11.17 -6.95 6.15
CA TRP A 215 11.95 -6.20 7.11
C TRP A 215 11.22 -6.15 8.46
N THR A 216 12.00 -6.22 9.53
CA THR A 216 11.54 -5.87 10.87
C THR A 216 11.71 -4.36 11.12
N LEU A 217 11.11 -3.85 12.20
CA LEU A 217 11.38 -2.48 12.63
C LEU A 217 12.87 -2.29 13.01
N GLU A 218 13.52 -3.31 13.58
CA GLU A 218 14.95 -3.25 13.91
C GLU A 218 15.80 -3.09 12.65
N ASP A 219 15.49 -3.84 11.58
CA ASP A 219 16.21 -3.74 10.31
C ASP A 219 16.11 -2.31 9.72
N CYS A 220 14.96 -1.63 9.89
CA CYS A 220 14.78 -0.26 9.42
C CYS A 220 15.68 0.72 10.20
N PHE A 221 15.72 0.62 11.53
CA PHE A 221 16.58 1.48 12.35
C PHE A 221 18.07 1.15 12.21
N ASP A 222 18.44 -0.14 12.07
CA ASP A 222 19.81 -0.57 11.77
C ASP A 222 20.26 0.01 10.41
N TYR A 223 19.37 0.09 9.42
CA TYR A 223 19.64 0.75 8.13
C TYR A 223 19.79 2.27 8.26
N ILE A 224 18.87 2.92 8.98
CA ILE A 224 18.94 4.36 9.28
C ILE A 224 20.27 4.70 9.95
N ALA A 225 20.70 3.92 10.93
CA ALA A 225 21.97 4.11 11.63
C ALA A 225 23.18 3.88 10.72
N LYS A 226 23.18 2.80 9.92
CA LYS A 226 24.29 2.46 9.02
C LYS A 226 24.59 3.57 8.01
N TYR A 227 23.56 4.23 7.49
CA TYR A 227 23.69 5.24 6.45
C TYR A 227 23.50 6.68 6.96
N GLU A 228 23.34 6.86 8.27
CA GLU A 228 23.10 8.15 8.92
C GLU A 228 21.97 8.96 8.26
N ILE A 229 20.86 8.28 7.94
CA ILE A 229 19.73 8.84 7.21
C ILE A 229 18.92 9.76 8.12
N PRO A 230 18.52 10.98 7.67
CA PRO A 230 17.54 11.78 8.40
C PRO A 230 16.29 10.96 8.75
N HIS A 231 15.86 11.02 10.00
CA HIS A 231 14.69 10.29 10.50
C HIS A 231 13.80 11.21 11.33
N HIS A 232 12.51 10.86 11.44
CA HIS A 232 11.53 11.70 12.10
C HIS A 232 11.97 12.05 13.54
N PRO A 233 11.95 13.34 13.95
CA PRO A 233 12.50 13.77 15.25
C PRO A 233 11.74 13.15 16.43
N LEU A 234 10.43 12.90 16.29
CA LEU A 234 9.64 12.23 17.34
C LEU A 234 10.09 10.80 17.69
N HIS A 235 10.94 10.15 16.89
CA HIS A 235 11.60 8.92 17.33
C HIS A 235 12.48 9.17 18.58
N ALA A 236 13.06 10.37 18.73
CA ALA A 236 13.79 10.78 19.92
C ALA A 236 12.87 11.12 21.11
N GLU A 237 11.56 11.21 20.89
CA GLU A 237 10.54 11.56 21.89
C GLU A 237 9.62 10.38 22.23
N GLY A 238 9.96 9.17 21.80
CA GLY A 238 9.27 7.95 22.23
C GLY A 238 8.27 7.36 21.23
N TYR A 239 8.22 7.87 20.00
CA TYR A 239 7.22 7.46 19.01
C TYR A 239 7.78 6.46 17.98
N PRO A 240 7.48 5.14 18.05
CA PRO A 240 7.90 4.18 17.02
C PRO A 240 7.13 4.35 15.70
N SER A 241 5.90 4.86 15.76
CA SER A 241 5.05 5.14 14.60
C SER A 241 4.36 6.49 14.80
N ILE A 242 4.24 7.27 13.73
CA ILE A 242 3.73 8.64 13.75
C ILE A 242 2.56 8.77 12.75
N GLY A 243 1.57 9.59 13.11
CA GLY A 243 0.59 10.14 12.17
C GLY A 243 -0.10 11.34 12.79
N ASP A 244 -1.43 11.34 12.91
CA ASP A 244 -2.11 12.50 13.49
C ASP A 244 -1.77 12.65 14.98
N ALA A 245 -1.40 13.86 15.40
CA ALA A 245 -0.97 14.18 16.76
C ALA A 245 -2.04 13.87 17.81
N LYS A 246 -3.31 14.02 17.43
CA LYS A 246 -4.46 13.79 18.32
C LYS A 246 -4.65 12.32 18.73
N ASP A 247 -4.10 11.37 17.96
CA ASP A 247 -4.34 9.93 18.12
C ASP A 247 -3.06 9.09 18.13
N THR A 248 -1.91 9.74 18.36
CA THR A 248 -0.60 9.08 18.45
C THR A 248 0.00 9.32 19.83
N ILE A 249 0.43 8.24 20.50
CA ILE A 249 1.13 8.28 21.78
C ILE A 249 2.50 7.61 21.69
N PRO A 250 3.47 7.98 22.57
CA PRO A 250 4.73 7.26 22.66
C PRO A 250 4.54 5.85 23.22
N ILE A 251 5.51 4.98 22.95
CA ILE A 251 5.53 3.60 23.45
C ILE A 251 6.88 3.33 24.14
N PRO A 252 6.90 2.84 25.39
CA PRO A 252 5.82 2.96 26.36
C PRO A 252 5.38 4.42 26.55
N GLU A 253 4.20 4.64 27.15
CA GLU A 253 3.58 5.98 27.27
C GLU A 253 4.44 6.99 28.06
N ASP A 254 5.39 6.51 28.87
CA ASP A 254 6.33 7.35 29.59
C ASP A 254 7.49 7.89 28.71
N GLY A 255 7.56 7.47 27.43
CA GLY A 255 8.58 7.91 26.49
C GLY A 255 9.98 7.36 26.78
N SER A 256 10.11 6.33 27.61
CA SER A 256 11.42 5.83 28.06
C SER A 256 12.23 5.09 26.99
N VAL A 257 11.62 4.72 25.86
CA VAL A 257 12.29 4.08 24.73
C VAL A 257 12.36 5.07 23.59
N THR A 258 13.58 5.39 23.11
CA THR A 258 13.79 6.38 22.06
C THR A 258 14.84 5.90 21.06
N PHE A 259 14.85 6.50 19.87
CA PHE A 259 15.93 6.37 18.90
C PHE A 259 16.48 7.76 18.59
N LYS A 260 17.71 8.03 19.03
CA LYS A 260 18.34 9.35 18.94
C LYS A 260 19.83 9.19 18.67
N ASN A 261 20.38 10.05 17.81
CA ASN A 261 21.79 9.97 17.38
C ASN A 261 22.13 8.57 16.83
N PHE A 262 21.22 7.98 16.06
CA PHE A 262 21.39 6.66 15.45
C PHE A 262 21.51 5.47 16.43
N GLU A 263 21.12 5.66 17.69
CA GLU A 263 21.15 4.63 18.72
C GLU A 263 19.83 4.53 19.48
N PHE A 264 19.46 3.30 19.85
CA PHE A 264 18.35 3.05 20.75
C PHE A 264 18.73 3.37 22.20
N GLN A 265 17.80 4.00 22.93
CA GLN A 265 17.87 4.18 24.38
C GLN A 265 16.67 3.51 25.04
N GLY A 266 16.87 2.99 26.26
CA GLY A 266 15.84 2.25 27.00
C GLY A 266 15.67 0.79 26.56
N ASP A 267 14.57 0.17 26.98
CA ASP A 267 14.22 -1.21 26.61
C ASP A 267 13.61 -1.27 25.18
N LYS A 268 14.49 -1.37 24.17
CA LYS A 268 14.06 -1.43 22.77
C LYS A 268 13.08 -2.57 22.45
N ALA A 269 12.98 -3.61 23.29
CA ALA A 269 12.01 -4.70 23.07
C ALA A 269 10.56 -4.21 23.04
N GLN A 270 10.24 -3.08 23.70
CA GLN A 270 8.91 -2.47 23.66
C GLN A 270 8.52 -2.00 22.24
N TRP A 271 9.49 -1.58 21.43
CA TRP A 271 9.29 -1.20 20.02
C TRP A 271 9.47 -2.40 19.10
N LEU A 272 10.47 -3.22 19.38
CA LEU A 272 10.98 -4.26 18.49
C LEU A 272 10.33 -5.63 18.70
N ASP A 273 9.15 -5.68 19.31
CA ASP A 273 8.31 -6.88 19.31
C ASP A 273 7.36 -6.88 18.10
N TYR A 274 6.94 -8.07 17.67
CA TYR A 274 6.06 -8.24 16.52
C TYR A 274 4.75 -7.45 16.71
N ALA A 275 4.30 -6.78 15.64
CA ALA A 275 3.11 -5.93 15.63
C ALA A 275 3.13 -4.76 16.65
N SER A 276 4.29 -4.39 17.19
CA SER A 276 4.40 -3.35 18.23
C SER A 276 4.59 -1.94 17.69
N GLU A 277 5.16 -1.79 16.50
CA GLU A 277 5.41 -0.49 15.84
C GLU A 277 4.18 0.44 15.90
N ARG A 278 2.99 -0.10 15.61
CA ARG A 278 1.75 0.67 15.49
C ARG A 278 0.91 0.72 16.76
N LYS A 279 1.37 0.16 17.88
CA LYS A 279 0.60 0.09 19.14
C LYS A 279 0.16 1.45 19.68
N GLY A 280 0.96 2.50 19.45
CA GLY A 280 0.66 3.86 19.88
C GLY A 280 -0.27 4.64 18.95
N ARG A 281 -0.80 4.03 17.88
CA ARG A 281 -1.66 4.71 16.88
C ARG A 281 -3.14 4.51 17.19
N PHE A 282 -3.96 5.46 16.77
CA PHE A 282 -5.43 5.45 16.87
C PHE A 282 -5.98 5.38 18.30
N VAL A 283 -5.18 5.82 19.28
CA VAL A 283 -5.57 5.76 20.69
C VAL A 283 -6.73 6.70 20.97
N GLY A 284 -7.76 6.18 21.66
CA GLY A 284 -8.97 6.94 21.99
C GLY A 284 -9.98 7.06 20.84
N LEU A 285 -9.78 6.36 19.71
CA LEU A 285 -10.71 6.37 18.58
C LEU A 285 -11.57 5.10 18.52
N THR A 286 -12.89 5.29 18.43
CA THR A 286 -13.89 4.23 18.24
C THR A 286 -14.67 4.45 16.95
N LYS A 287 -14.93 3.39 16.19
CA LYS A 287 -15.81 3.42 15.01
C LYS A 287 -17.28 3.56 15.44
N LYS A 288 -18.19 3.83 14.50
CA LYS A 288 -19.64 3.93 14.78
C LYS A 288 -20.25 2.64 15.34
N ASP A 289 -19.66 1.49 15.01
CA ASP A 289 -20.04 0.19 15.55
C ASP A 289 -19.54 -0.07 16.99
N GLY A 290 -18.80 0.88 17.59
CA GLY A 290 -18.23 0.78 18.93
C GLY A 290 -16.91 0.02 19.03
N SER A 291 -16.40 -0.53 17.92
CA SER A 291 -15.09 -1.20 17.89
C SER A 291 -13.93 -0.19 17.89
N ALA A 292 -12.79 -0.60 18.44
CA ALA A 292 -11.56 0.19 18.40
C ALA A 292 -11.05 0.30 16.97
N LYS A 293 -10.57 1.49 16.59
CA LYS A 293 -9.86 1.67 15.32
C LYS A 293 -8.44 1.16 15.44
N THR A 294 -8.03 0.28 14.53
CA THR A 294 -6.70 -0.34 14.53
C THR A 294 -5.88 -0.03 13.27
N GLU A 295 -6.47 0.64 12.29
CA GLU A 295 -5.88 0.86 10.98
C GLU A 295 -6.24 2.24 10.41
N CYS A 296 -5.37 2.77 9.55
CA CYS A 296 -5.62 3.98 8.78
C CYS A 296 -6.67 3.71 7.71
N GLY A 297 -7.58 4.67 7.47
CA GLY A 297 -8.57 4.57 6.39
C GLY A 297 -7.96 4.44 4.98
N ILE A 298 -6.67 4.71 4.81
CA ILE A 298 -5.94 4.52 3.53
C ILE A 298 -5.50 3.06 3.31
N HIS A 299 -5.44 2.25 4.36
CA HIS A 299 -4.96 0.87 4.31
C HIS A 299 -6.07 -0.18 4.46
N VAL A 300 -7.34 0.25 4.43
CA VAL A 300 -8.47 -0.68 4.34
C VAL A 300 -8.68 -1.11 2.90
N GLU A 301 -9.12 -2.36 2.71
CA GLU A 301 -9.43 -2.89 1.38
C GLU A 301 -10.40 -1.96 0.64
N GLY A 302 -10.02 -1.53 -0.56
CA GLY A 302 -10.82 -0.65 -1.39
C GLY A 302 -10.49 0.85 -1.24
N ALA A 303 -9.69 1.25 -0.26
CA ALA A 303 -9.22 2.65 -0.15
C ALA A 303 -8.32 3.05 -1.33
N GLU A 304 -7.61 2.09 -1.91
CA GLU A 304 -6.80 2.22 -3.12
C GLU A 304 -7.61 2.16 -4.42
N ARG A 305 -8.93 1.95 -4.35
CA ARG A 305 -9.79 2.19 -5.52
C ARG A 305 -9.67 3.68 -5.79
N THR A 306 -8.75 4.05 -6.68
CA THR A 306 -8.73 5.36 -7.32
C THR A 306 -10.15 5.61 -7.71
N PHE A 307 -10.77 6.72 -7.28
CA PHE A 307 -12.14 7.06 -7.66
C PHE A 307 -12.31 6.73 -9.12
N ASP A 308 -12.93 5.58 -9.34
CA ASP A 308 -13.52 5.14 -10.55
C ASP A 308 -14.37 6.33 -10.91
N ARG A 309 -13.90 7.18 -11.83
CA ARG A 309 -14.73 8.28 -12.31
C ARG A 309 -15.93 7.52 -12.83
N ASP A 310 -17.06 7.70 -12.16
CA ASP A 310 -18.21 6.95 -12.58
C ASP A 310 -18.55 7.47 -13.98
N LEU A 311 -19.01 6.58 -14.83
CA LEU A 311 -19.31 6.98 -16.20
C LEU A 311 -20.69 7.62 -16.20
N TRP A 312 -20.90 8.70 -16.95
CA TRP A 312 -22.21 9.37 -17.04
C TRP A 312 -22.73 9.95 -15.70
N GLU A 313 -21.90 10.71 -15.00
CA GLU A 313 -22.25 11.32 -13.70
C GLU A 313 -23.45 12.29 -13.78
N ALA A 314 -24.43 12.12 -12.89
CA ALA A 314 -25.66 12.92 -12.89
C ALA A 314 -25.44 14.38 -12.47
N ASP A 315 -24.50 14.63 -11.55
CA ASP A 315 -24.11 15.97 -11.10
C ASP A 315 -23.39 16.79 -12.19
N LYS A 316 -22.93 16.12 -13.27
CA LYS A 316 -22.39 16.73 -14.49
C LYS A 316 -23.42 16.88 -15.61
N GLY A 317 -24.70 16.64 -15.32
CA GLY A 317 -25.81 16.84 -16.25
C GLY A 317 -25.94 15.75 -17.32
N SER A 318 -25.51 14.52 -17.03
CA SER A 318 -25.72 13.38 -17.92
C SER A 318 -27.22 13.08 -18.13
N ALA A 319 -27.58 12.74 -19.37
CA ALA A 319 -28.92 12.26 -19.71
C ALA A 319 -29.13 10.76 -19.37
N VAL A 320 -28.07 10.02 -19.04
CA VAL A 320 -28.13 8.60 -18.69
C VAL A 320 -28.56 8.45 -17.24
N LYS A 321 -29.65 7.71 -17.01
CA LYS A 321 -30.19 7.50 -15.67
C LYS A 321 -29.31 6.51 -14.88
N GLN A 322 -28.84 6.91 -13.71
CA GLN A 322 -28.19 6.00 -12.75
C GLN A 322 -29.23 5.08 -12.09
N LEU A 323 -28.92 3.79 -12.00
CA LEU A 323 -29.62 2.82 -11.16
C LEU A 323 -28.68 2.43 -10.02
N ASP A 324 -29.08 2.70 -8.78
CA ASP A 324 -28.18 2.60 -7.62
C ASP A 324 -28.11 1.19 -7.01
N ASP A 325 -29.15 0.38 -7.18
CA ASP A 325 -29.26 -0.95 -6.57
C ASP A 325 -30.07 -1.95 -7.43
N GLU A 326 -30.07 -3.22 -7.02
CA GLU A 326 -30.78 -4.32 -7.70
C GLU A 326 -32.29 -4.04 -7.83
N ALA A 327 -32.90 -3.43 -6.81
CA ALA A 327 -34.34 -3.13 -6.81
C ALA A 327 -34.68 -2.04 -7.83
N ALA A 328 -33.82 -1.05 -8.01
CA ALA A 328 -33.94 -0.03 -9.05
C ALA A 328 -33.83 -0.66 -10.45
N VAL A 329 -32.93 -1.64 -10.63
CA VAL A 329 -32.83 -2.40 -11.89
C VAL A 329 -34.08 -3.20 -12.17
N GLU A 330 -34.56 -3.99 -11.20
CA GLU A 330 -35.77 -4.80 -11.36
C GLU A 330 -36.98 -3.93 -11.70
N SER A 331 -37.13 -2.80 -11.00
CA SER A 331 -38.18 -1.82 -11.30
C SER A 331 -38.02 -1.22 -12.70
N PHE A 332 -36.79 -0.91 -13.12
CA PHE A 332 -36.53 -0.36 -14.44
C PHE A 332 -36.84 -1.37 -15.56
N VAL A 333 -36.46 -2.64 -15.38
CA VAL A 333 -36.76 -3.74 -16.30
C VAL A 333 -38.27 -3.98 -16.40
N ALA A 334 -38.98 -3.96 -15.28
CA ALA A 334 -40.44 -4.16 -15.26
C ALA A 334 -41.23 -3.04 -15.97
N ASN A 335 -40.64 -1.85 -16.14
CA ASN A 335 -41.29 -0.67 -16.72
C ASN A 335 -40.78 -0.33 -18.14
N GLY A 336 -40.15 -1.28 -18.84
CA GLY A 336 -39.69 -1.09 -20.22
C GLY A 336 -40.80 -0.60 -21.18
N PRO A 337 -40.45 -0.16 -22.40
CA PRO A 337 -39.16 -0.38 -23.07
C PRO A 337 -38.07 0.59 -22.64
N ALA A 338 -36.82 0.12 -22.56
CA ALA A 338 -35.68 0.93 -22.14
C ALA A 338 -34.34 0.35 -22.65
N VAL A 339 -33.26 1.13 -22.57
CA VAL A 339 -31.89 0.69 -22.82
C VAL A 339 -31.11 0.72 -21.51
N LEU A 340 -30.36 -0.34 -21.20
CA LEU A 340 -29.57 -0.46 -19.98
C LEU A 340 -28.14 -0.91 -20.29
N ALA A 341 -27.15 -0.09 -19.96
CA ALA A 341 -25.74 -0.47 -19.98
C ALA A 341 -25.31 -0.97 -18.60
N VAL A 342 -24.87 -2.22 -18.54
CA VAL A 342 -24.11 -2.74 -17.41
C VAL A 342 -22.64 -2.45 -17.68
N TYR A 343 -22.01 -1.69 -16.79
CA TYR A 343 -20.64 -1.21 -16.97
C TYR A 343 -19.80 -1.40 -15.71
N ALA A 344 -18.51 -1.17 -15.89
CA ALA A 344 -17.56 -1.03 -14.81
C ALA A 344 -16.70 0.21 -15.07
N PRO A 345 -16.45 1.09 -14.08
CA PRO A 345 -15.78 2.36 -14.35
C PRO A 345 -14.32 2.21 -14.82
N TRP A 346 -13.64 1.13 -14.42
CA TRP A 346 -12.29 0.78 -14.86
C TRP A 346 -12.23 0.18 -16.27
N CYS A 347 -13.36 -0.15 -16.89
CA CYS A 347 -13.37 -0.80 -18.20
C CYS A 347 -13.13 0.21 -19.32
N GLN A 348 -12.00 0.07 -20.02
CA GLN A 348 -11.64 0.91 -21.18
C GLN A 348 -12.71 0.92 -22.28
N PHE A 349 -13.44 -0.19 -22.47
CA PHE A 349 -14.51 -0.26 -23.46
C PHE A 349 -15.77 0.48 -23.00
N CYS A 350 -16.05 0.51 -21.70
CA CYS A 350 -17.12 1.33 -21.13
C CYS A 350 -16.77 2.82 -21.26
N GLN A 351 -15.52 3.19 -20.97
CA GLN A 351 -15.02 4.55 -21.12
C GLN A 351 -15.08 5.01 -22.59
N ALA A 352 -14.68 4.16 -23.54
CA ALA A 352 -14.75 4.47 -24.97
C ALA A 352 -16.19 4.63 -25.49
N MET A 353 -17.17 4.00 -24.83
CA MET A 353 -18.59 4.09 -25.17
C MET A 353 -19.27 5.35 -24.59
N GLU A 354 -18.62 6.06 -23.66
CA GLU A 354 -19.25 7.10 -22.84
C GLU A 354 -19.92 8.21 -23.67
N GLU A 355 -19.22 8.77 -24.65
CA GLU A 355 -19.72 9.87 -25.48
C GLU A 355 -20.91 9.45 -26.36
N GLU A 356 -20.83 8.28 -27.00
CA GLU A 356 -21.89 7.78 -27.88
C GLU A 356 -23.14 7.37 -27.10
N TYR A 357 -22.96 6.77 -25.92
CA TYR A 357 -24.09 6.39 -25.07
C TYR A 357 -24.81 7.62 -24.47
N GLU A 358 -24.06 8.68 -24.16
CA GLU A 358 -24.61 9.97 -23.73
C GLU A 358 -25.43 10.65 -24.83
N LYS A 359 -24.97 10.58 -26.10
CA LYS A 359 -25.74 11.06 -27.25
C LYS A 359 -27.01 10.23 -27.46
N LEU A 360 -26.90 8.90 -27.36
CA LEU A 360 -28.03 7.99 -27.48
C LEU A 360 -29.14 8.34 -26.48
N ALA A 361 -28.77 8.61 -25.22
CA ALA A 361 -29.71 9.01 -24.17
C ALA A 361 -30.45 10.33 -24.45
N LYS A 362 -29.89 11.20 -25.29
CA LYS A 362 -30.51 12.47 -25.70
C LYS A 362 -31.39 12.35 -26.93
N GLU A 363 -31.12 11.36 -27.79
CA GLU A 363 -31.82 11.18 -29.08
C GLU A 363 -32.98 10.16 -28.99
N LEU A 364 -32.93 9.22 -28.05
CA LEU A 364 -33.99 8.24 -27.85
C LEU A 364 -35.15 8.79 -27.01
N ASP A 365 -36.38 8.45 -27.42
CA ASP A 365 -37.61 8.75 -26.68
C ASP A 365 -37.93 7.70 -25.59
N ILE A 366 -37.07 6.69 -25.43
CA ILE A 366 -37.15 5.68 -24.37
C ILE A 366 -36.05 5.90 -23.34
N PRO A 367 -36.27 5.54 -22.06
CA PRO A 367 -35.26 5.72 -21.02
C PRO A 367 -33.96 4.96 -21.33
N VAL A 368 -32.83 5.65 -21.15
CA VAL A 368 -31.48 5.08 -21.22
C VAL A 368 -30.84 5.16 -19.84
N ALA A 369 -30.37 4.03 -19.34
CA ALA A 369 -29.85 3.91 -17.98
C ALA A 369 -28.52 3.16 -17.92
N LYS A 370 -27.82 3.37 -16.81
CA LYS A 370 -26.58 2.67 -16.48
C LYS A 370 -26.73 1.92 -15.16
N PHE A 371 -26.00 0.82 -15.04
CA PHE A 371 -25.86 0.06 -13.81
C PHE A 371 -24.44 -0.43 -13.62
N ARG A 372 -23.86 -0.13 -12.46
CA ARG A 372 -22.50 -0.54 -12.11
C ARG A 372 -22.49 -2.02 -11.72
N GLY A 373 -22.02 -2.88 -12.63
CA GLY A 373 -22.11 -4.34 -12.49
C GLY A 373 -20.87 -5.03 -11.94
N ASP A 374 -19.74 -4.33 -11.79
CA ASP A 374 -18.51 -4.92 -11.26
C ASP A 374 -18.62 -5.31 -9.77
N GLU A 375 -19.47 -4.62 -9.01
CA GLU A 375 -19.73 -4.92 -7.60
C GLU A 375 -20.87 -5.94 -7.40
N GLN A 376 -21.63 -6.25 -8.44
CA GLN A 376 -22.84 -7.11 -8.37
C GLN A 376 -22.84 -8.19 -9.45
N ARG A 377 -21.71 -8.88 -9.60
CA ARG A 377 -21.43 -9.82 -10.70
C ARG A 377 -22.48 -10.93 -10.83
N ASP A 378 -22.86 -11.55 -9.71
CA ASP A 378 -23.81 -12.66 -9.71
C ASP A 378 -25.20 -12.20 -10.20
N PHE A 379 -25.65 -11.02 -9.75
CA PHE A 379 -26.93 -10.44 -10.15
C PHE A 379 -26.95 -10.10 -11.65
N VAL A 380 -25.93 -9.40 -12.16
CA VAL A 380 -25.90 -8.98 -13.57
C VAL A 380 -25.68 -10.15 -14.53
N GLN A 381 -25.01 -11.21 -14.09
CA GLN A 381 -24.91 -12.46 -14.84
C GLN A 381 -26.26 -13.18 -14.93
N ALA A 382 -26.99 -13.27 -13.81
CA ALA A 382 -28.27 -13.98 -13.75
C ALA A 382 -29.40 -13.24 -14.47
N ASN A 383 -29.43 -11.91 -14.41
CA ASN A 383 -30.60 -11.12 -14.83
C ASN A 383 -30.36 -10.25 -16.07
N LEU A 384 -29.10 -9.90 -16.39
CA LEU A 384 -28.78 -8.91 -17.42
C LEU A 384 -27.81 -9.44 -18.49
N ASN A 385 -27.70 -10.76 -18.66
CA ASN A 385 -26.86 -11.41 -19.68
C ASN A 385 -25.39 -10.93 -19.70
N THR A 386 -24.86 -10.49 -18.55
CA THR A 386 -23.57 -9.79 -18.47
C THR A 386 -22.44 -10.75 -18.15
N GLU A 387 -21.70 -11.18 -19.18
CA GLU A 387 -20.46 -11.98 -19.01
C GLU A 387 -19.20 -11.10 -19.00
N SER A 388 -19.26 -9.94 -19.68
CA SER A 388 -18.17 -8.96 -19.81
C SER A 388 -18.73 -7.53 -19.86
N PHE A 389 -17.86 -6.53 -19.69
CA PHE A 389 -18.25 -5.11 -19.74
C PHE A 389 -17.70 -4.40 -20.98
N PRO A 390 -18.44 -3.43 -21.57
CA PRO A 390 -19.84 -3.14 -21.29
C PRO A 390 -20.76 -4.24 -21.83
N THR A 391 -21.86 -4.52 -21.14
CA THR A 391 -22.99 -5.25 -21.72
C THR A 391 -24.16 -4.29 -21.85
N VAL A 392 -24.60 -4.05 -23.09
CA VAL A 392 -25.79 -3.23 -23.36
C VAL A 392 -26.98 -4.17 -23.59
N ASN A 393 -28.08 -3.90 -22.89
CA ASN A 393 -29.33 -4.62 -23.04
C ASN A 393 -30.46 -3.66 -23.45
N ILE A 394 -31.40 -4.19 -24.22
CA ILE A 394 -32.70 -3.57 -24.45
C ILE A 394 -33.73 -4.33 -23.63
N VAL A 395 -34.47 -3.59 -22.81
CA VAL A 395 -35.65 -4.08 -22.10
C VAL A 395 -36.86 -3.85 -23.01
N THR A 396 -37.64 -4.89 -23.27
CA THR A 396 -38.89 -4.79 -24.04
C THR A 396 -40.06 -4.30 -23.16
N ALA A 397 -41.20 -3.97 -23.77
CA ALA A 397 -42.41 -3.63 -23.01
C ALA A 397 -42.98 -4.79 -22.18
N SER A 398 -42.59 -6.04 -22.47
CA SER A 398 -42.93 -7.22 -21.66
C SER A 398 -41.95 -7.47 -20.51
N GLY A 399 -40.87 -6.67 -20.40
CA GLY A 399 -39.82 -6.84 -19.41
C GLY A 399 -38.74 -7.84 -19.81
N ASP A 400 -38.71 -8.28 -21.07
CA ASP A 400 -37.66 -9.19 -21.55
C ASP A 400 -36.36 -8.42 -21.77
N VAL A 401 -35.23 -8.98 -21.32
CA VAL A 401 -33.90 -8.38 -21.44
C VAL A 401 -33.16 -9.00 -22.62
N VAL A 402 -33.01 -8.24 -23.70
CA VAL A 402 -32.37 -8.66 -24.95
C VAL A 402 -30.99 -8.02 -25.06
N LYS A 403 -29.95 -8.85 -25.10
CA LYS A 403 -28.55 -8.39 -25.21
C LYS A 403 -28.25 -7.84 -26.60
N TYR A 404 -27.45 -6.78 -26.65
CA TYR A 404 -26.87 -6.24 -27.87
C TYR A 404 -25.52 -6.90 -28.16
N ASP A 405 -25.50 -7.83 -29.13
CA ASP A 405 -24.33 -8.68 -29.43
C ASP A 405 -23.30 -8.07 -30.41
N SER A 406 -23.56 -6.88 -30.94
CA SER A 406 -22.60 -6.20 -31.84
C SER A 406 -21.45 -5.58 -31.05
N GLU A 407 -20.27 -5.52 -31.66
CA GLU A 407 -19.11 -4.78 -31.15
C GLU A 407 -19.16 -3.29 -31.51
N ALA A 408 -19.99 -2.91 -32.48
CA ALA A 408 -20.17 -1.51 -32.85
C ALA A 408 -20.93 -0.76 -31.75
N ARG A 409 -20.51 0.46 -31.42
CA ARG A 409 -21.04 1.25 -30.30
C ARG A 409 -21.42 2.68 -30.70
N SER A 410 -21.69 2.91 -31.99
CA SER A 410 -22.17 4.22 -32.44
C SER A 410 -23.65 4.42 -32.09
N VAL A 411 -24.09 5.68 -31.98
CA VAL A 411 -25.51 6.00 -31.81
C VAL A 411 -26.37 5.33 -32.89
N SER A 412 -25.93 5.33 -34.15
CA SER A 412 -26.67 4.73 -35.25
C SER A 412 -26.86 3.21 -35.09
N ASP A 413 -25.86 2.50 -34.57
CA ASP A 413 -25.94 1.06 -34.39
C ASP A 413 -26.86 0.69 -33.21
N PHE A 414 -26.80 1.47 -32.12
CA PHE A 414 -27.72 1.31 -30.99
C PHE A 414 -29.16 1.60 -31.41
N THR A 415 -29.40 2.70 -32.10
CA THR A 415 -30.73 3.08 -32.60
C THR A 415 -31.32 2.02 -33.51
N ALA A 416 -30.53 1.49 -34.47
CA ALA A 416 -31.00 0.44 -35.36
C ALA A 416 -31.43 -0.82 -34.59
N PHE A 417 -30.69 -1.18 -33.53
CA PHE A 417 -31.03 -2.31 -32.69
C PHE A 417 -32.28 -2.07 -31.82
N VAL A 418 -32.44 -0.84 -31.30
CA VAL A 418 -33.67 -0.41 -30.59
C VAL A 418 -34.88 -0.49 -31.51
N GLU A 419 -34.79 0.05 -32.72
CA GLU A 419 -35.86 -0.02 -33.72
C GLU A 419 -36.23 -1.47 -34.08
N GLN A 420 -35.23 -2.34 -34.24
CA GLN A 420 -35.45 -3.75 -34.53
C GLN A 420 -36.15 -4.50 -33.39
N THR A 421 -35.84 -4.14 -32.14
CA THR A 421 -36.26 -4.91 -30.96
C THR A 421 -37.59 -4.43 -30.38
N VAL A 422 -37.82 -3.12 -30.32
CA VAL A 422 -39.02 -2.52 -29.69
C VAL A 422 -39.86 -1.67 -30.65
N GLY A 423 -39.44 -1.49 -31.91
CA GLY A 423 -40.21 -0.75 -32.92
C GLY A 423 -40.34 0.76 -32.67
N ALA A 424 -39.61 1.30 -31.68
CA ALA A 424 -39.60 2.71 -31.34
C ALA A 424 -38.75 3.49 -32.34
N LYS A 425 -39.32 4.51 -33.00
CA LYS A 425 -38.58 5.40 -33.92
C LYS A 425 -37.87 6.50 -33.15
N THR A 426 -36.68 6.88 -33.63
CA THR A 426 -35.95 8.09 -33.24
C THR A 426 -36.73 9.37 -33.61
N THR A 427 -36.51 10.45 -32.86
CA THR A 427 -37.15 11.76 -33.09
C THR A 427 -36.49 12.58 -34.19
#